data_AF-A0AAD5GNT8-F1
#
_entry.id   AF-A0AAD5GNT8-F1
#
_cell.length_a   1.000
_cell.length_b   1.000
_cell.length_c   1.000
_cell.angle_alpha   90.00
_cell.angle_beta   90.00
_cell.angle_gamma   90.00
#
_symmetry.space_group_name_H-M   'P 1'
#
loop_
_entity.id
_entity.type
_entity.pdbx_description
1 polymer ?
#
loop_
_entity_poly.entity_id
_entity_poly.type
_entity_poly.pdbx_seq_one_letter_code
_entity_poly.pdbx_strand_id
1 'polypeptide(L)'
;RFYNCEKIVNVSMEEAKKNMYAFSTTTYIGFQCTVSKETSEKFKGLLGVLWVLPDSYIDVKNKDYGGDKNVNREIFPCQYPTYQPKPKKQSKYESKRYVRQRDGPPAEQKRSKQEASSSE
;
A
#
# COMPACT_ATOMS: atom_id res chain seq x y z
N ARG A 1 5.28 7.53 -5.35
CA ARG A 1 5.26 8.72 -6.24
C ARG A 1 4.69 9.87 -5.43
N PHE A 2 5.44 10.95 -5.25
CA PHE A 2 4.91 12.18 -4.66
C PHE A 2 4.10 12.91 -5.74
N TYR A 3 2.82 13.16 -5.48
CA TYR A 3 1.94 13.83 -6.44
C TYR A 3 2.03 15.35 -6.25
N ASN A 4 1.94 16.10 -7.36
CA ASN A 4 1.90 17.55 -7.35
C ASN A 4 0.56 18.02 -6.75
N CYS A 5 0.57 18.52 -5.51
CA CYS A 5 -0.63 18.97 -4.79
C CYS A 5 -1.41 20.09 -5.52
N GLU A 6 -0.72 20.92 -6.31
CA GLU A 6 -1.31 22.05 -7.04
C GLU A 6 -2.47 21.63 -7.95
N LYS A 7 -2.36 20.46 -8.61
CA LYS A 7 -3.40 19.94 -9.52
C LYS A 7 -4.54 19.22 -8.81
N ILE A 8 -4.39 18.89 -7.53
CA ILE A 8 -5.29 17.97 -6.81
C ILE A 8 -6.38 18.74 -6.06
N VAL A 9 -6.04 19.89 -5.49
CA VAL A 9 -6.97 20.64 -4.62
C VAL A 9 -7.04 22.13 -4.93
N ASN A 10 -6.38 22.61 -5.99
CA ASN A 10 -6.10 24.06 -6.17
C ASN A 10 -5.41 24.67 -4.95
N VAL A 11 -4.67 23.85 -4.19
CA VAL A 11 -3.94 24.25 -2.99
C VAL A 11 -2.49 24.46 -3.39
N SER A 12 -1.91 25.59 -2.98
CA SER A 12 -0.49 25.87 -3.23
C SER A 12 0.38 24.81 -2.56
N MET A 13 1.57 24.57 -3.11
CA MET A 13 2.49 23.58 -2.53
C MET A 13 2.91 23.94 -1.09
N GLU A 14 2.96 25.22 -0.76
CA GLU A 14 3.25 25.72 0.59
C GLU A 14 2.11 25.41 1.57
N GLU A 15 0.88 25.63 1.16
CA GLU A 15 -0.30 25.33 1.97
C GLU A 15 -0.48 23.82 2.15
N ALA A 16 -0.21 23.03 1.13
CA ALA A 16 -0.21 21.57 1.22
C ALA A 16 0.81 21.07 2.25
N LYS A 17 2.04 21.61 2.23
CA LYS A 17 3.08 21.28 3.21
C LYS A 17 2.71 21.68 4.63
N LYS A 18 2.02 22.80 4.81
CA LYS A 18 1.55 23.29 6.12
C LYS A 18 0.42 22.42 6.67
N ASN A 19 -0.48 21.94 5.80
CA ASN A 19 -1.62 21.12 6.19
C ASN A 19 -1.25 19.66 6.47
N MET A 20 -0.14 19.17 5.91
CA MET A 20 0.36 17.82 6.16
C MET A 20 1.12 17.76 7.49
N TYR A 21 0.56 17.10 8.50
CA TYR A 21 1.13 17.01 9.84
C TYR A 21 1.84 15.69 10.13
N ALA A 22 1.53 14.63 9.40
CA ALA A 22 2.20 13.34 9.56
C ALA A 22 2.16 12.52 8.26
N PHE A 23 3.08 11.57 8.11
CA PHE A 23 3.08 10.62 7.00
C PHE A 23 3.80 9.33 7.36
N SER A 24 3.68 8.31 6.53
CA SER A 24 4.51 7.11 6.64
C SER A 24 4.94 6.64 5.25
N THR A 25 6.14 6.08 5.21
CA THR A 25 6.69 5.38 4.03
C THR A 25 7.01 3.91 4.32
N THR A 26 6.65 3.43 5.51
CA THR A 26 6.99 2.10 6.04
C THR A 26 5.74 1.31 6.40
N THR A 27 5.08 1.64 7.53
CA THR A 27 3.88 0.94 8.03
C THR A 27 2.72 1.02 7.04
N TYR A 28 2.53 2.19 6.45
CA TYR A 28 1.64 2.46 5.34
C TYR A 28 2.34 3.44 4.42
N ILE A 29 1.91 3.51 3.17
CA ILE A 29 2.42 4.48 2.20
C ILE A 29 1.33 5.53 2.01
N GLY A 30 1.43 6.64 2.75
CA GLY A 30 0.40 7.67 2.77
C GLY A 30 0.75 8.84 3.68
N PHE A 31 -0.14 9.83 3.72
CA PHE A 31 0.03 11.05 4.51
C PHE A 31 -1.28 11.43 5.20
N GLN A 32 -1.15 12.19 6.28
CA GLN A 32 -2.23 12.71 7.10
C GLN A 32 -2.18 14.24 7.00
N CYS A 33 -3.35 14.85 6.77
CA CYS A 33 -3.46 16.29 6.62
C CYS A 33 -4.76 16.84 7.19
N THR A 34 -4.74 18.11 7.61
CA THR A 34 -5.92 18.82 8.07
C THR A 34 -6.62 19.47 6.88
N VAL A 35 -7.75 18.90 6.47
CA VAL A 35 -8.59 19.42 5.38
C VAL A 35 -10.06 19.31 5.73
N SER A 36 -10.91 20.11 5.07
CA SER A 36 -12.36 19.98 5.21
C SER A 36 -12.87 18.67 4.59
N LYS A 37 -14.07 18.24 5.01
CA LYS A 37 -14.72 17.04 4.47
C LYS A 37 -14.92 17.14 2.95
N GLU A 38 -15.40 18.27 2.45
CA GLU A 38 -15.60 18.50 1.01
C GLU A 38 -14.30 18.32 0.22
N THR A 39 -13.20 18.85 0.75
CA THR A 39 -11.87 18.69 0.15
C THR A 39 -11.40 17.24 0.20
N SER A 40 -11.64 16.53 1.31
CA SER A 40 -11.27 15.12 1.45
C SER A 40 -11.92 14.23 0.38
N GLU A 41 -13.17 14.54 -0.01
CA GLU A 41 -13.91 13.75 -1.01
C GLU A 41 -13.31 13.86 -2.41
N LYS A 42 -12.70 15.01 -2.75
CA LYS A 42 -12.01 15.23 -4.02
C LYS A 42 -10.84 14.27 -4.23
N PHE A 43 -10.25 13.74 -3.15
CA PHE A 43 -9.15 12.76 -3.25
C PHE A 43 -9.58 11.36 -3.69
N LYS A 44 -10.84 10.96 -3.46
CA LYS A 44 -11.29 9.58 -3.74
C LYS A 44 -11.24 9.19 -5.21
N GLY A 45 -11.30 10.18 -6.12
CA GLY A 45 -11.26 9.95 -7.57
C GLY A 45 -9.86 10.02 -8.19
N LEU A 46 -8.81 10.23 -7.40
CA LEU A 46 -7.48 10.49 -7.92
C LEU A 46 -6.68 9.20 -8.12
N LEU A 47 -5.97 9.14 -9.25
CA LEU A 47 -5.08 8.04 -9.56
C LEU A 47 -3.96 7.92 -8.51
N GLY A 48 -3.96 6.81 -7.78
CA GLY A 48 -2.99 6.50 -6.74
C GLY A 48 -3.47 6.74 -5.31
N VAL A 49 -4.66 7.32 -5.14
CA VAL A 49 -5.33 7.33 -3.83
C VAL A 49 -6.12 6.03 -3.70
N LEU A 50 -5.75 5.20 -2.73
CA LEU A 50 -6.45 3.95 -2.45
C LEU A 50 -7.56 4.14 -1.41
N TRP A 51 -7.28 4.91 -0.36
CA TRP A 51 -8.18 5.14 0.76
C TRP A 51 -8.17 6.61 1.16
N VAL A 52 -9.35 7.13 1.52
CA VAL A 52 -9.52 8.41 2.20
C VAL A 52 -10.35 8.12 3.44
N LEU A 53 -9.72 8.20 4.60
CA LEU A 53 -10.31 7.84 5.89
C LEU A 53 -10.17 9.01 6.87
N PRO A 54 -11.14 9.21 7.78
CA PRO A 54 -10.96 10.12 8.90
C PRO A 54 -9.85 9.60 9.82
N ASP A 55 -8.95 10.49 10.23
CA ASP A 55 -7.83 10.09 11.09
C ASP A 55 -8.27 9.96 12.56
N SER A 56 -7.52 9.18 13.32
CA SER A 56 -7.80 8.88 14.72
C SER A 56 -6.52 8.79 15.53
N TYR A 57 -6.61 9.03 16.85
CA TYR A 57 -5.45 8.93 17.73
C TYR A 57 -4.99 7.48 17.87
N ILE A 58 -3.70 7.23 17.63
CA ILE A 58 -3.04 5.98 18.05
C ILE A 58 -2.83 5.98 19.58
N ASP A 59 -2.57 7.17 20.16
CA ASP A 59 -2.50 7.38 21.60
C ASP A 59 -3.40 8.55 22.00
N VAL A 60 -4.55 8.21 22.57
CA VAL A 60 -5.57 9.17 23.03
C VAL A 60 -5.04 10.07 24.16
N LYS A 61 -4.16 9.55 25.02
CA LYS A 61 -3.66 10.29 26.19
C LYS A 61 -2.74 11.42 25.77
N ASN A 62 -1.84 11.13 24.82
CA ASN A 62 -0.89 12.10 24.29
C ASN A 62 -1.42 12.84 23.05
N LYS A 63 -2.65 12.54 22.61
CA LYS A 63 -3.27 13.07 21.38
C LYS A 63 -2.36 12.89 20.17
N ASP A 64 -1.77 11.70 20.06
CA ASP A 64 -0.86 11.37 18.98
C ASP A 64 -1.61 10.63 17.87
N TYR A 65 -1.48 11.10 16.63
CA TYR A 65 -2.01 10.44 15.43
C TYR A 65 -1.05 9.39 14.86
N GLY A 66 0.18 9.31 15.39
CA GLY A 66 1.22 8.44 14.87
C GLY A 66 1.83 8.95 13.57
N GLY A 67 2.56 8.08 12.88
CA GLY A 67 3.34 8.45 11.70
C GLY A 67 4.55 9.33 12.03
N ASP A 68 5.32 9.65 11.00
CA ASP A 68 6.44 10.59 11.08
C ASP A 68 5.86 12.00 11.03
N LYS A 69 6.07 12.78 12.10
CA LYS A 69 5.49 14.11 12.26
C LYS A 69 6.24 15.10 11.40
N ASN A 70 5.51 15.94 10.70
CA ASN A 70 6.05 17.04 9.91
C ASN A 70 5.68 18.37 10.58
N VAL A 71 6.64 18.97 11.28
CA VAL A 71 6.46 20.25 11.98
C VAL A 71 7.41 21.26 11.38
N ASN A 72 6.89 22.35 10.80
CA ASN A 72 7.69 23.44 10.23
C ASN A 72 8.78 23.00 9.23
N ARG A 73 8.49 21.97 8.41
CA ARG A 73 9.41 21.35 7.43
C ARG A 73 10.49 20.45 8.05
N GLU A 74 10.46 20.24 9.36
CA GLU A 74 11.30 19.28 10.05
C GLU A 74 10.52 17.98 10.30
N ILE A 75 11.18 16.84 10.07
CA ILE A 75 10.58 15.51 10.17
C ILE A 75 11.04 14.86 11.48
N PHE A 76 10.07 14.53 12.33
CA PHE A 76 10.30 13.78 13.57
C PHE A 76 9.81 12.34 13.39
N PRO A 77 10.70 11.34 13.51
CA PRO A 77 10.33 9.95 13.27
C PRO A 77 9.29 9.46 14.30
N CYS A 78 8.41 8.57 13.83
CA CYS A 78 7.41 7.92 14.67
C CYS A 78 8.06 7.20 15.86
N GLN A 79 7.53 7.45 17.06
CA GLN A 79 8.01 6.84 18.32
C GLN A 79 7.52 5.41 18.52
N TYR A 80 6.49 4.99 17.76
CA TYR A 80 5.87 3.68 17.92
C TYR A 80 6.59 2.62 17.07
N PRO A 81 6.87 1.44 17.62
CA PRO A 81 7.54 0.38 16.87
C PRO A 81 6.67 -0.08 15.71
N THR A 82 7.29 -0.21 14.54
CA THR A 82 6.66 -0.85 13.39
C THR A 82 6.47 -2.33 13.71
N TYR A 83 5.29 -2.88 13.41
CA TYR A 83 5.06 -4.32 13.54
C TYR A 83 6.08 -5.08 12.70
N GLN A 84 6.95 -5.85 13.37
CA GLN A 84 7.85 -6.76 12.69
C GLN A 84 7.21 -8.14 12.67
N PRO A 85 6.98 -8.74 11.47
CA PRO A 85 6.45 -10.08 11.40
C PRO A 85 7.42 -11.03 12.11
N LYS A 86 6.93 -11.73 13.14
CA LYS A 86 7.75 -12.73 13.83
C LYS A 86 8.26 -13.75 12.80
N PRO A 87 9.53 -14.15 12.86
CA PRO A 87 10.06 -15.17 11.97
C PRO A 87 9.18 -16.42 12.12
N LYS A 88 8.64 -16.91 11.00
CA LYS A 88 7.88 -18.16 10.98
C LYS A 88 8.83 -19.26 11.47
N LYS A 89 8.59 -19.79 12.67
CA LYS A 89 9.17 -21.07 13.09
C LYS A 89 8.71 -22.07 12.04
N GLN A 90 9.61 -22.53 11.17
CA GLN A 90 9.33 -23.67 10.31
C GLN A 90 9.08 -24.86 11.23
N SER A 91 7.82 -25.14 11.55
CA SER A 91 7.48 -26.44 12.08
C SER A 91 7.90 -27.45 11.02
N LYS A 92 8.69 -28.44 11.41
CA LYS A 92 9.26 -29.53 10.58
C LYS A 92 8.20 -30.37 9.83
N TYR A 93 6.92 -29.99 9.95
CA TYR A 93 5.75 -30.60 9.35
C TYR A 93 5.08 -29.56 8.44
N GLU A 94 5.61 -29.40 7.23
CA GLU A 94 4.93 -28.67 6.16
C GLU A 94 3.75 -29.55 5.72
N SER A 95 2.61 -29.39 6.38
CA SER A 95 1.38 -30.09 5.99
C SER A 95 1.03 -29.66 4.57
N LYS A 96 1.16 -30.62 3.63
CA LYS A 96 0.73 -30.62 2.23
C LYS A 96 -0.14 -29.41 1.88
N ARG A 97 0.46 -28.39 1.25
CA ARG A 97 -0.26 -27.24 0.71
C ARG A 97 -1.39 -27.77 -0.17
N TYR A 98 -2.64 -27.43 0.16
CA TYR A 98 -3.75 -27.65 -0.75
C TYR A 98 -3.49 -26.85 -2.03
N VAL A 99 -3.07 -27.55 -3.08
CA VAL A 99 -3.05 -27.01 -4.44
C VAL A 99 -4.51 -26.94 -4.86
N ARG A 100 -5.08 -25.74 -4.97
CA ARG A 100 -6.33 -25.55 -5.71
C ARG A 100 -6.04 -25.85 -7.17
N GLN A 101 -6.18 -27.11 -7.58
CA GLN A 101 -6.28 -27.43 -8.99
C GLN A 101 -7.52 -26.69 -9.48
N ARG A 102 -7.34 -25.82 -10.48
CA ARG A 102 -8.44 -25.16 -11.16
C ARG A 102 -9.21 -26.30 -11.86
N ASP A 103 -10.45 -26.57 -11.45
CA ASP A 103 -11.34 -27.57 -12.06
C ASP A 103 -11.70 -27.16 -13.50
N GLY A 104 -10.72 -27.21 -14.40
CA GLY A 104 -10.88 -27.01 -15.82
C GLY A 104 -10.66 -28.34 -16.54
N PRO A 105 -11.39 -28.61 -17.63
CA PRO A 105 -11.25 -29.86 -18.38
C PRO A 105 -9.79 -30.03 -18.86
N PRO A 106 -9.24 -31.26 -18.87
CA PRO A 106 -7.86 -31.51 -19.26
C PRO A 106 -7.55 -30.97 -20.65
N ALA A 107 -6.42 -30.27 -20.80
CA ALA A 107 -5.94 -29.84 -22.10
C ALA A 107 -5.60 -31.07 -22.96
N GLU A 108 -6.24 -31.16 -24.13
CA GLU A 108 -6.06 -32.24 -25.08
C GLU A 108 -4.61 -32.28 -25.57
N GLN A 109 -3.91 -33.36 -25.26
CA GLN A 109 -2.54 -33.62 -25.72
C GLN A 109 -2.57 -33.81 -27.25
N LYS A 110 -2.20 -32.77 -28.01
CA LYS A 110 -1.87 -32.92 -29.42
C LYS A 110 -0.68 -33.86 -29.55
N ARG A 111 -0.95 -35.11 -29.93
CA ARG A 111 0.05 -36.10 -30.34
C ARG A 111 0.85 -35.53 -31.53
N SER A 112 2.14 -35.33 -31.33
CA SER A 112 3.12 -35.10 -32.39
C SER A 112 3.23 -36.36 -33.24
N LYS A 113 2.85 -36.28 -34.52
CA LYS A 113 3.01 -37.35 -35.49
C LYS A 113 4.50 -37.48 -35.81
N GLN A 114 5.07 -38.65 -35.49
CA GLN A 114 6.49 -38.98 -35.71
C GLN A 114 6.82 -38.97 -37.21
N GLU A 115 7.97 -38.39 -37.54
CA GLU A 115 8.65 -38.48 -38.83
C GLU A 115 9.03 -39.93 -39.16
N ALA A 116 8.91 -40.29 -40.43
CA ALA A 116 9.63 -41.41 -41.03
C ALA A 116 10.54 -40.84 -42.12
N SER A 117 11.84 -41.08 -41.96
CA SER A 117 12.97 -40.69 -42.80
C SER A 117 13.20 -41.64 -43.99
N SER A 118 13.65 -41.11 -45.14
CA SER A 118 14.90 -41.47 -45.86
C SER A 118 14.89 -40.76 -47.23
N SER A 119 15.79 -39.81 -47.51
CA SER A 119 17.12 -39.97 -48.10
C SER A 119 17.10 -40.33 -49.60
N GLU A 120 17.66 -39.39 -50.39
CA GLU A 120 18.13 -39.43 -51.80
C GLU A 120 17.16 -39.77 -52.94
#